data_AF-A0A7V4H2S8-F1
#
_entry.id   AF-A0A7V4H2S8-F1
#
_cell.length_a   1.000
_cell.length_b   1.000
_cell.length_c   1.000
_cell.angle_alpha   90.00
_cell.angle_beta   90.00
_cell.angle_gamma   90.00
#
_symmetry.space_group_name_H-M   'P 1'
#
loop_
_entity.id
_entity.type
_entity.pdbx_description
1 polymer ?
#
loop_
_entity_poly.entity_id
_entity_poly.type
_entity_poly.pdbx_seq_one_letter_code
_entity_poly.pdbx_strand_id
1 'polypeptide(L)'
;MGRSFWFECSRCGYRAAVSGGADRGRDLFVQTIHCRDCRKLYDAVTRLRVSEPAPPLGGLLRPLAARARKSAGAKAKPESPPSFDAALARLPCAGVRRSRWLHYKLQCPVSAIHRVSAWNEPDPCPQCGMVLEKNALPYRLWD
;
A
#
# COMPACT_ATOMS: atom_id res chain seq x y z
N MET A 1 5.52 -10.94 0.07
CA MET A 1 5.49 -9.90 1.12
C MET A 1 6.91 -9.84 1.64
N GLY A 2 7.57 -8.69 1.63
CA GLY A 2 8.88 -8.65 2.28
C GLY A 2 8.73 -8.70 3.79
N ARG A 3 9.87 -8.54 4.44
CA ARG A 3 10.02 -8.87 5.85
C ARG A 3 9.56 -7.68 6.69
N SER A 4 8.55 -7.88 7.51
CA SER A 4 8.21 -6.95 8.59
C SER A 4 9.11 -7.21 9.79
N PHE A 5 9.50 -6.17 10.51
CA PHE A 5 10.32 -6.25 11.71
C PHE A 5 9.66 -5.48 12.83
N TRP A 6 9.98 -5.87 14.07
CA TRP A 6 9.65 -5.06 15.23
C TRP A 6 10.69 -3.98 15.41
N PHE A 7 10.20 -2.75 15.52
CA PHE A 7 10.97 -1.60 15.95
C PHE A 7 10.51 -1.18 17.34
N GLU A 8 11.45 -0.97 18.24
CA GLU A 8 11.19 -0.61 19.63
C GLU A 8 12.06 0.58 20.04
N CYS A 9 11.47 1.51 20.79
CA CYS A 9 12.19 2.66 21.33
C CYS A 9 12.46 2.47 22.81
N SER A 10 13.73 2.29 23.18
CA SER A 10 14.17 2.13 24.57
C SER A 10 13.88 3.34 25.47
N ARG A 11 13.66 4.53 24.92
CA ARG A 11 13.35 5.75 25.69
C ARG A 11 11.88 5.92 26.06
N CYS A 12 10.96 5.64 25.12
CA CYS A 12 9.54 5.94 25.29
C CYS A 12 8.62 4.71 25.20
N GLY A 13 9.18 3.53 24.94
CA GLY A 13 8.41 2.28 24.80
C GLY A 13 7.58 2.21 23.52
N TYR A 14 7.75 3.13 22.57
CA TYR A 14 7.08 3.07 21.28
C TYR A 14 7.47 1.81 20.51
N ARG A 15 6.48 1.06 20.00
CA ARG A 15 6.68 -0.19 19.26
C ARG A 15 5.89 -0.16 17.95
N ALA A 16 6.48 -0.69 16.88
CA ALA A 16 5.83 -0.81 15.58
C ALA A 16 6.30 -2.05 14.81
N ALA A 17 5.35 -2.77 14.21
CA ALA A 17 5.64 -3.84 13.25
C ALA A 17 5.52 -3.26 11.83
N VAL A 18 6.66 -2.99 11.20
CA VAL A 18 6.73 -2.37 9.86
C VAL A 18 7.88 -2.96 9.06
N SER A 19 7.86 -2.77 7.74
CA SER A 19 8.87 -3.28 6.82
C SER A 19 10.25 -2.61 7.01
N GLY A 20 10.27 -1.40 7.57
CA GLY A 20 11.48 -0.64 7.88
C GLY A 20 12.00 0.23 6.73
N GLY A 21 11.21 0.38 5.66
CA GLY A 21 11.62 1.13 4.46
C GLY A 21 10.79 0.76 3.24
N ALA A 22 11.35 1.01 2.06
CA ALA A 22 10.79 0.54 0.80
C ALA A 22 10.96 -0.99 0.69
N ASP A 23 9.87 -1.70 0.46
CA ASP A 23 9.87 -3.14 0.26
C ASP A 23 9.08 -3.56 -0.99
N ARG A 24 9.58 -4.57 -1.69
CA ARG A 24 9.11 -4.98 -3.02
C ARG A 24 8.69 -6.45 -2.98
N GLY A 25 7.39 -6.68 -3.14
CA GLY A 25 6.83 -7.98 -3.44
C GLY A 25 6.56 -8.16 -4.94
N ARG A 26 6.22 -9.40 -5.33
CA ARG A 26 5.86 -9.76 -6.72
C ARG A 26 4.73 -8.89 -7.28
N ASP A 27 3.70 -8.64 -6.48
CA ASP A 27 2.45 -8.02 -6.91
C ASP A 27 2.09 -6.79 -6.05
N LEU A 28 2.87 -6.48 -5.02
CA LEU A 28 2.59 -5.40 -4.06
C LEU A 28 3.90 -4.79 -3.54
N PHE A 29 3.97 -3.46 -3.51
CA PHE A 29 5.11 -2.69 -3.02
C PHE A 29 4.64 -1.84 -1.86
N VAL A 30 5.41 -1.81 -0.78
CA VAL A 30 5.15 -0.98 0.40
C VAL A 30 6.29 -0.02 0.67
N GLN A 31 5.98 1.05 1.39
CA GLN A 31 6.95 1.95 1.97
C GLN A 31 6.52 2.22 3.40
N THR A 32 7.43 1.99 4.35
CA THR A 32 7.23 2.47 5.71
C THR A 32 7.21 4.00 5.71
N ILE A 33 6.18 4.57 6.32
CA ILE A 33 5.95 6.00 6.43
C ILE A 33 5.91 6.42 7.90
N HIS A 34 6.41 7.62 8.17
CA HIS A 34 6.17 8.33 9.41
C HIS A 34 5.03 9.32 9.21
N CYS A 35 3.94 9.14 9.94
CA CYS A 35 2.87 10.11 10.02
C CYS A 35 3.13 11.09 11.17
N ARG A 36 3.36 12.37 10.84
CA ARG A 36 3.70 13.41 11.82
C ARG A 36 2.54 13.75 12.75
N ASP A 37 1.31 13.69 12.23
CA ASP A 37 0.13 14.01 13.03
C ASP A 37 -0.27 12.83 13.93
N CYS A 38 -0.15 11.58 13.47
CA CYS A 38 -0.36 10.39 14.32
C CYS A 38 0.80 10.11 15.27
N ARG A 39 2.02 10.58 14.96
CA ARG A 39 3.28 10.21 15.62
C ARG A 39 3.50 8.70 15.68
N LYS A 40 3.22 8.03 14.56
CA LYS A 40 3.34 6.58 14.38
C LYS A 40 3.91 6.24 13.00
N LEU A 41 4.46 5.04 12.90
CA LEU A 41 4.93 4.41 11.68
C LEU A 41 3.83 3.49 11.11
N TYR A 42 3.70 3.48 9.80
CA TYR A 42 2.77 2.61 9.07
C TYR A 42 3.43 2.09 7.80
N ASP A 43 3.04 0.90 7.34
CA ASP A 43 3.36 0.46 5.97
C ASP A 43 2.27 0.93 5.00
N ALA A 44 2.65 1.78 4.06
CA ALA A 44 1.76 2.31 3.02
C ALA A 44 2.01 1.61 1.69
N VAL A 45 0.93 1.19 1.01
CA VAL A 45 1.01 0.58 -0.32
C VAL A 45 1.36 1.66 -1.35
N THR A 46 2.49 1.49 -2.04
CA THR A 46 2.93 2.43 -3.08
C THR A 46 2.60 1.93 -4.48
N ARG A 47 2.65 0.61 -4.70
CA ARG A 47 2.26 -0.01 -5.96
C ARG A 47 1.49 -1.29 -5.72
N LEU A 48 0.44 -1.49 -6.52
CA LEU A 48 -0.38 -2.69 -6.48
C LEU A 48 -0.62 -3.20 -7.90
N ARG A 49 -0.29 -4.46 -8.14
CA ARG A 49 -0.67 -5.13 -9.36
C ARG A 49 -2.11 -5.60 -9.23
N VAL A 50 -2.94 -5.29 -10.22
CA VAL A 50 -4.34 -5.71 -10.28
C VAL A 50 -4.64 -6.35 -11.63
N SER A 51 -5.60 -7.27 -11.63
CA SER A 51 -6.16 -7.85 -12.86
C SER A 51 -6.87 -6.79 -13.68
N GLU A 52 -6.62 -6.76 -14.99
CA GLU A 52 -7.43 -5.94 -15.89
C GLU A 52 -8.71 -6.68 -16.27
N PRO A 53 -9.89 -6.02 -16.23
CA PRO A 53 -11.09 -6.61 -16.80
C PRO A 53 -10.89 -6.84 -18.30
N ALA A 54 -11.37 -7.98 -18.80
CA ALA A 54 -11.28 -8.29 -20.22
C ALA A 54 -11.95 -7.18 -21.05
N PRO A 55 -11.41 -6.82 -22.23
CA PRO A 55 -12.15 -5.98 -23.16
C PRO A 55 -13.45 -6.70 -23.53
N PRO A 56 -14.56 -5.97 -23.74
CA PRO A 56 -15.81 -6.61 -24.11
C PRO A 56 -15.63 -7.39 -25.42
N LEU A 57 -15.76 -8.71 -25.35
CA LEU A 57 -15.92 -9.58 -26.52
C LEU A 57 -17.23 -9.21 -27.21
N GLY A 58 -17.18 -8.52 -28.35
CA GLY A 58 -18.39 -8.15 -29.09
C GLY A 58 -18.19 -7.05 -30.13
N GLY A 59 -17.34 -7.28 -31.12
CA GLY A 59 -17.29 -6.46 -32.33
C GLY A 59 -18.05 -7.16 -33.46
N LEU A 60 -19.37 -6.95 -33.55
CA LEU A 60 -20.14 -7.01 -34.81
C LEU A 60 -21.61 -6.52 -34.71
N LEU A 61 -22.06 -5.90 -33.61
CA LEU A 61 -23.37 -5.21 -33.59
C LEU A 61 -23.35 -3.95 -32.71
N ARG A 62 -23.31 -2.77 -33.35
CA ARG A 62 -23.83 -1.51 -32.82
C ARG A 62 -24.40 -0.72 -34.01
N PRO A 63 -25.60 -0.10 -33.91
CA PRO A 63 -25.77 1.00 -32.95
C PRO A 63 -27.22 1.25 -32.48
N LEU A 64 -27.59 0.86 -31.24
CA LEU A 64 -28.76 1.46 -30.54
C LEU A 64 -28.59 1.58 -29.02
N ALA A 65 -27.41 1.25 -28.46
CA ALA A 65 -27.09 1.48 -27.04
C ALA A 65 -26.13 2.67 -26.82
N ALA A 66 -26.08 3.62 -27.76
CA ALA A 66 -25.17 4.77 -27.70
C ALA A 66 -25.59 5.86 -26.69
N ARG A 67 -26.70 5.68 -25.94
CA ARG A 67 -27.19 6.69 -24.97
C ARG A 67 -27.28 6.23 -23.51
N ALA A 68 -26.93 4.99 -23.17
CA ALA A 68 -27.08 4.49 -21.78
C ALA A 68 -25.77 4.05 -21.10
N ARG A 69 -24.60 4.27 -21.70
CA ARG A 69 -23.30 3.93 -21.08
C ARG A 69 -22.27 5.04 -21.23
N LYS A 70 -22.64 6.27 -20.89
CA LYS A 70 -21.70 7.38 -20.65
C LYS A 70 -21.35 7.46 -19.15
N SER A 71 -20.89 6.36 -18.54
CA SER A 71 -20.44 6.38 -17.13
C SER A 71 -19.73 5.10 -16.66
N ALA A 72 -18.89 4.46 -17.49
CA ALA A 72 -18.04 3.36 -17.01
C ALA A 72 -16.64 3.31 -17.64
N GLY A 73 -16.25 4.39 -18.34
CA GLY A 73 -14.94 4.55 -18.96
C GLY A 73 -14.12 5.69 -18.36
N ALA A 74 -14.51 6.20 -17.19
CA ALA A 74 -13.62 7.06 -16.42
C ALA A 74 -12.49 6.16 -15.92
N LYS A 75 -11.27 6.39 -16.41
CA LYS A 75 -10.04 5.93 -15.75
C LYS A 75 -10.04 6.58 -14.36
N ALA A 76 -10.78 6.01 -13.41
CA ALA A 76 -10.78 6.45 -12.02
C ALA A 76 -9.34 6.26 -11.55
N LYS A 77 -8.60 7.36 -11.51
CA LYS A 77 -7.30 7.41 -10.86
C LYS A 77 -7.61 6.99 -9.42
N PRO A 78 -7.00 5.93 -8.88
CA PRO A 78 -7.27 5.59 -7.50
C PRO A 78 -6.84 6.79 -6.63
N GLU A 79 -7.81 7.44 -5.99
CA GLU A 79 -7.57 8.70 -5.27
C GLU A 79 -6.82 8.48 -3.95
N SER A 80 -6.97 7.30 -3.35
CA SER A 80 -6.30 6.92 -2.11
C SER A 80 -5.62 5.54 -2.22
N PRO A 81 -4.45 5.35 -1.56
CA PRO A 81 -3.86 4.04 -1.38
C PRO A 81 -4.81 3.17 -0.54
N PRO A 82 -5.05 1.92 -0.94
CA PRO A 82 -5.77 0.97 -0.09
C PRO A 82 -4.98 0.71 1.21
N SER A 83 -5.69 0.29 2.26
CA SER A 83 -5.04 -0.38 3.38
C SER A 83 -4.32 -1.64 2.89
N PHE A 84 -3.36 -2.11 3.67
CA PHE A 84 -2.59 -3.29 3.32
C PHE A 84 -3.51 -4.51 3.06
N ASP A 85 -4.44 -4.80 3.96
CA ASP A 85 -5.40 -5.91 3.81
C ASP A 85 -6.30 -5.75 2.59
N ALA A 86 -6.78 -4.54 2.30
CA ALA A 86 -7.58 -4.27 1.12
C ALA A 86 -6.77 -4.44 -0.19
N ALA A 87 -5.44 -4.23 -0.13
CA ALA A 87 -4.56 -4.48 -1.25
C ALA A 87 -4.34 -5.99 -1.46
N LEU A 88 -4.23 -6.78 -0.38
CA LEU A 88 -4.14 -8.24 -0.45
C LEU A 88 -5.34 -8.86 -1.15
N ALA A 89 -6.55 -8.36 -0.86
CA ALA A 89 -7.79 -8.83 -1.49
C ALA A 89 -7.87 -8.57 -3.00
N ARG A 90 -6.99 -7.73 -3.56
CA ARG A 90 -7.00 -7.30 -4.97
C ARG A 90 -5.88 -7.92 -5.80
N LEU A 91 -5.06 -8.79 -5.21
CA LEU A 91 -3.95 -9.43 -5.90
C LEU A 91 -4.45 -10.33 -7.04
N PRO A 92 -3.73 -10.40 -8.17
CA PRO A 92 -4.14 -11.25 -9.28
C PRO A 92 -4.12 -12.73 -8.87
N CYS A 93 -5.20 -13.45 -9.13
CA CYS A 93 -5.21 -14.90 -9.04
C CYS A 93 -4.28 -15.52 -10.09
N ALA A 94 -3.79 -16.73 -9.85
CA ALA A 94 -2.97 -17.45 -10.82
C ALA A 94 -3.74 -17.62 -12.15
N GLY A 95 -3.06 -17.39 -13.29
CA GLY A 95 -3.62 -17.56 -14.63
C GLY A 95 -4.19 -16.30 -15.29
N VAL A 96 -4.19 -15.15 -14.60
CA VAL A 96 -4.60 -13.87 -15.21
C VAL A 96 -3.61 -13.46 -16.32
N ARG A 97 -4.12 -13.31 -17.55
CA ARG A 97 -3.30 -12.95 -18.74
C ARG A 97 -3.02 -11.45 -18.87
N ARG A 98 -3.78 -10.59 -18.20
CA ARG A 98 -3.66 -9.13 -18.27
C ARG A 98 -3.69 -8.51 -16.89
N SER A 99 -2.63 -7.79 -16.56
CA SER A 99 -2.46 -7.14 -15.27
C SER A 99 -1.84 -5.77 -15.48
N ARG A 100 -2.21 -4.81 -14.64
CA ARG A 100 -1.59 -3.48 -14.63
C ARG A 100 -1.14 -3.10 -13.23
N TRP A 101 -0.16 -2.20 -13.17
CA TRP A 101 0.31 -1.60 -11.93
C TRP A 101 -0.44 -0.30 -11.64
N LEU A 102 -1.12 -0.26 -10.50
CA LEU A 102 -1.62 0.96 -9.90
C LEU A 102 -0.54 1.57 -9.02
N HIS A 103 -0.33 2.88 -9.14
CA HIS A 103 0.64 3.64 -8.36
C HIS A 103 -0.10 4.61 -7.45
N TYR A 104 0.34 4.70 -6.20
CA TYR A 104 -0.29 5.53 -5.18
C TYR A 104 0.71 6.52 -4.58
N LYS A 105 0.20 7.66 -4.13
CA LYS A 105 0.96 8.59 -3.30
C LYS A 105 0.99 8.06 -1.86
N LEU A 106 2.04 8.38 -1.12
CA LEU A 106 2.12 8.08 0.30
C LEU A 106 1.03 8.87 1.03
N GLN A 107 0.20 8.17 1.80
CA GLN A 107 -0.85 8.75 2.64
C GLN A 107 -0.95 7.95 3.94
N CYS A 108 -1.40 8.62 5.02
CA CYS A 108 -1.63 7.94 6.29
C CYS A 108 -2.90 7.08 6.19
N PRO A 109 -2.89 5.84 6.71
CA PRO A 109 -4.07 4.98 6.69
C PRO A 109 -5.21 5.49 7.58
N VAL A 110 -4.92 6.36 8.55
CA VAL A 110 -5.93 6.95 9.45
C VAL A 110 -6.66 8.11 8.77
N SER A 111 -5.95 8.93 8.00
CA SER A 111 -6.51 10.13 7.39
C SER A 111 -5.66 10.61 6.21
N ALA A 112 -6.31 10.93 5.09
CA ALA A 112 -5.63 11.39 3.88
C ALA A 112 -5.03 12.80 3.99
N ILE A 113 -5.47 13.60 4.98
CA ILE A 113 -4.96 14.97 5.22
C ILE A 113 -3.73 15.01 6.12
N HIS A 114 -3.36 13.89 6.76
CA HIS A 114 -2.18 13.86 7.62
C HIS A 114 -0.89 14.00 6.81
N ARG A 115 0.08 14.71 7.40
CA ARG A 115 1.42 14.92 6.88
C ARG A 115 2.25 13.68 7.11
N VAL A 116 2.62 13.03 6.01
CA VAL A 116 3.44 11.83 6.00
C VAL A 116 4.77 12.09 5.31
N SER A 117 5.81 11.40 5.78
CA SER A 117 7.10 11.29 5.08
C SER A 117 7.48 9.83 4.94
N ALA A 118 8.25 9.50 3.90
CA ALA A 118 8.91 8.20 3.85
C ALA A 118 9.83 8.06 5.06
N TRP A 119 9.85 6.87 5.65
CA TRP A 119 10.72 6.51 6.76
C TRP A 119 11.62 5.37 6.28
N ASN A 120 12.93 5.52 6.44
CA ASN A 120 13.91 4.51 6.06
C ASN A 120 14.84 4.24 7.23
N GLU A 121 15.03 2.97 7.57
CA GLU A 121 15.94 2.60 8.63
C GLU A 121 17.40 3.01 8.34
N PRO A 122 18.16 3.54 9.32
CA PRO A 122 17.74 3.88 10.68
C PRO A 122 17.25 5.34 10.79
N ASP A 123 15.93 5.53 10.92
CA ASP A 123 15.32 6.86 11.14
C ASP A 123 14.83 7.03 12.60
N PRO A 124 14.63 8.28 13.07
CA PRO A 124 14.21 8.57 14.43
C PRO A 124 12.82 8.03 14.81
N CYS A 125 12.64 7.77 16.11
CA CYS A 125 11.37 7.46 16.74
C CYS A 125 10.40 8.63 16.55
N PRO A 126 9.17 8.37 16.07
CA PRO A 126 8.19 9.42 15.80
C PRO A 126 7.67 10.12 17.05
N GLN A 127 7.92 9.56 18.24
CA GLN A 127 7.43 10.11 19.51
C GLN A 127 8.47 10.94 20.26
N CYS A 128 9.74 10.49 20.31
CA CYS A 128 10.77 11.10 21.16
C CYS A 128 12.09 11.43 20.45
N GLY A 129 12.23 11.08 19.16
CA GLY A 129 13.39 11.40 18.35
C GLY A 129 14.64 10.52 18.53
N MET A 130 14.62 9.54 19.44
CA MET A 130 15.70 8.54 19.55
C MET A 130 15.66 7.55 18.40
N VAL A 131 16.80 7.01 17.96
CA VAL A 131 16.83 5.95 16.94
C VAL A 131 16.05 4.72 17.45
N LEU A 132 15.27 4.11 16.57
CA LEU A 132 14.54 2.87 16.87
C LEU A 132 15.46 1.67 16.78
N GLU A 133 15.36 0.77 17.76
CA GLU A 133 16.05 -0.51 17.75
C GLU A 133 15.21 -1.50 16.93
N LYS A 134 15.86 -2.18 15.97
CA LYS A 134 15.24 -3.21 15.13
C LYS A 134 15.56 -4.59 15.66
N ASN A 135 14.53 -5.43 15.77
CA ASN A 135 14.73 -6.83 16.08
C ASN A 135 15.43 -7.57 14.93
N ALA A 136 16.43 -8.40 15.28
CA ALA A 136 17.23 -9.16 14.32
C ALA A 136 16.41 -10.17 13.50
N LEU A 137 15.29 -10.64 14.04
CA LEU A 137 14.39 -11.58 13.37
C LEU A 137 13.16 -10.84 12.83
N PRO A 138 12.73 -11.16 11.59
CA PRO A 138 11.50 -10.61 11.06
C PRO A 138 10.31 -11.08 11.88
N TYR A 139 9.35 -10.18 12.08
CA TYR A 139 8.09 -10.48 12.75
C TYR A 139 7.32 -11.52 11.95
N ARG A 140 7.13 -12.70 12.55
CA ARG A 140 6.18 -13.71 12.07
C ARG A 140 4.85 -13.44 12.76
N LEU A 141 3.81 -13.23 11.97
CA LEU A 141 2.43 -13.06 12.45
C LEU A 141 1.81 -14.37 12.98
N TRP A 142 2.47 -15.51 12.75
CA TRP A 142 2.00 -16.84 13.13
C TRP A 142 2.82 -17.37 14.30
N ASP A 143 2.35 -17.07 15.51
CA ASP A 143 2.39 -17.92 16.71
C ASP A 143 1.05 -17.74 17.43
#